data_AF-A0A7Y3GIX9-F1
#
_entry.id   AF-A0A7Y3GIX9-F1
#
_cell.length_a   1.000
_cell.length_b   1.000
_cell.length_c   1.000
_cell.angle_alpha   90.00
_cell.angle_beta   90.00
_cell.angle_gamma   90.00
#
_symmetry.space_group_name_H-M   'P 1'
#
loop_
_entity.id
_entity.type
_entity.pdbx_description
1 polymer ?
#
loop_
_entity_poly.entity_id
_entity_poly.type
_entity_poly.pdbx_seq_one_letter_code
_entity_poly.pdbx_strand_id
1 'polypeptide(L)'
;SKVVRGLNLVNRICILPHHNTFGKDWAPQLKKQLPDVILVGIDEETGALNNASQEHWRVYGKGNITLYHNNHSDEFGSQQEFALGKGVR
;
A
#
# COMPACT_ATOMS: atom_id res chain seq x y z
N SER A 1 3.33 -13.44 14.82
CA SER A 1 2.88 -12.03 14.88
C SER A 1 1.35 -11.99 14.92
N LYS A 2 0.75 -10.94 15.51
CA LYS A 2 -0.70 -10.75 15.61
C LYS A 2 -1.07 -9.42 14.94
N VAL A 3 -2.11 -9.41 14.12
CA VAL A 3 -2.68 -8.16 13.61
C VAL A 3 -3.50 -7.49 14.71
N VAL A 4 -3.29 -6.19 14.87
CA VAL A 4 -3.97 -5.34 15.85
C VAL A 4 -4.61 -4.14 15.15
N ARG A 5 -5.59 -3.50 15.82
CA ARG A 5 -6.25 -2.30 15.28
C ARG A 5 -5.30 -1.11 15.29
N GLY A 6 -5.19 -0.43 14.15
CA GLY A 6 -4.48 0.85 14.01
C GLY A 6 -5.43 2.05 14.10
N LEU A 7 -4.92 3.23 13.70
CA LEU A 7 -5.68 4.49 13.73
C LEU A 7 -6.79 4.59 12.68
N ASN A 8 -6.71 3.79 11.60
CA ASN A 8 -7.69 3.77 10.51
C ASN A 8 -7.89 5.14 9.81
N LEU A 9 -6.80 5.90 9.60
CA LEU A 9 -6.82 7.19 8.88
C LEU A 9 -7.01 7.01 7.36
N VAL A 10 -6.47 5.93 6.80
CA VAL A 10 -6.74 5.49 5.44
C VAL A 10 -7.39 4.11 5.54
N ASN A 11 -8.64 4.02 5.11
CA ASN A 11 -9.44 2.82 5.26
C ASN A 11 -8.92 1.69 4.37
N ARG A 12 -9.06 0.44 4.84
CA ARG A 12 -8.84 -0.80 4.06
C ARG A 12 -7.44 -0.95 3.45
N ILE A 13 -6.42 -0.34 4.05
CA ILE A 13 -5.03 -0.57 3.69
C ILE A 13 -4.16 -1.03 4.86
N CYS A 14 -3.07 -1.71 4.55
CA CYS A 14 -1.99 -2.05 5.48
C CYS A 14 -0.64 -1.75 4.82
N ILE A 15 0.17 -0.91 5.45
CA ILE A 15 1.47 -0.50 4.91
C ILE A 15 2.55 -1.54 5.23
N LEU A 16 3.32 -1.93 4.21
CA LEU A 16 4.56 -2.71 4.34
C LEU A 16 5.75 -1.76 4.05
N PRO A 17 6.35 -1.14 5.07
CA PRO A 17 7.49 -0.24 4.88
C PRO A 17 8.76 -1.02 4.52
N HIS A 18 9.76 -0.32 3.99
CA HIS A 18 11.04 -0.93 3.57
C HIS A 18 10.82 -2.12 2.62
N HIS A 19 9.87 -1.95 1.69
CA HIS A 19 9.34 -3.05 0.90
C HIS A 19 10.41 -3.73 0.03
N ASN A 20 11.24 -2.96 -0.64
CA ASN A 20 12.39 -3.43 -1.42
C ASN A 20 13.39 -4.27 -0.60
N THR A 21 13.51 -4.05 0.70
CA THR A 21 14.38 -4.83 1.59
C THR A 21 13.61 -5.98 2.23
N PHE A 22 12.99 -5.77 3.40
CA PHE A 22 12.36 -6.83 4.19
C PHE A 22 10.83 -6.75 4.26
N GLY A 23 10.22 -5.61 3.93
CA GLY A 23 8.77 -5.42 4.08
C GLY A 23 7.93 -6.37 3.21
N LYS A 24 8.40 -6.70 2.01
CA LYS A 24 7.73 -7.63 1.08
C LYS A 24 7.54 -9.04 1.64
N ASP A 25 8.44 -9.48 2.52
CA ASP A 25 8.41 -10.83 3.09
C ASP A 25 7.22 -11.05 4.02
N TRP A 26 6.56 -9.96 4.46
CA TRP A 26 5.36 -10.03 5.29
C TRP A 26 4.09 -10.28 4.47
N ALA A 27 4.11 -9.98 3.16
CA ALA A 27 2.93 -10.01 2.31
C ALA A 27 2.24 -11.40 2.27
N PRO A 28 2.93 -12.55 2.13
CA PRO A 28 2.27 -13.85 2.08
C PRO A 28 1.47 -14.19 3.33
N GLN A 29 1.98 -13.82 4.51
CA GLN A 29 1.30 -14.06 5.77
C GLN A 29 0.14 -13.07 5.96
N LEU A 30 0.36 -11.78 5.68
CA LEU A 30 -0.66 -10.75 5.88
C LEU A 30 -1.84 -10.89 4.91
N LYS A 31 -1.61 -11.33 3.67
CA LYS A 31 -2.69 -11.66 2.72
C LYS A 31 -3.67 -12.70 3.28
N LYS A 32 -3.17 -13.69 4.03
CA LYS A 32 -4.01 -14.71 4.66
C LYS A 32 -4.80 -14.18 5.86
N GLN A 33 -4.22 -13.23 6.60
CA GLN A 33 -4.84 -12.66 7.80
C GLN A 33 -5.79 -11.51 7.49
N LEU A 34 -5.57 -10.82 6.36
CA LEU A 34 -6.30 -9.62 5.95
C LEU A 34 -6.71 -9.71 4.47
N PRO A 35 -7.57 -10.67 4.10
CA PRO A 35 -7.91 -10.94 2.70
C PRO A 35 -8.62 -9.77 2.00
N ASP A 36 -9.34 -8.93 2.75
CA ASP A 36 -10.12 -7.80 2.23
C ASP A 36 -9.39 -6.45 2.30
N VAL A 37 -8.10 -6.47 2.65
CA VAL A 37 -7.26 -5.27 2.81
C VAL A 37 -6.23 -5.22 1.69
N ILE A 38 -6.05 -4.04 1.11
CA ILE A 38 -4.97 -3.79 0.16
C ILE A 38 -3.67 -3.67 0.96
N LEU A 39 -2.69 -4.54 0.71
CA LEU A 39 -1.35 -4.34 1.27
C LEU A 39 -0.59 -3.39 0.35
N VAL A 40 0.03 -2.36 0.94
CA VAL A 40 0.75 -1.32 0.22
C VAL A 40 2.21 -1.39 0.62
N GLY A 41 3.03 -2.00 -0.24
CA GLY A 41 4.48 -1.94 -0.16
C GLY A 41 4.99 -0.55 -0.46
N ILE A 42 5.83 -0.01 0.41
CA ILE A 42 6.53 1.26 0.18
C ILE A 42 8.03 1.00 0.32
N ASP A 43 8.75 1.18 -0.78
CA ASP A 43 10.21 1.07 -0.77
C ASP A 43 10.86 2.16 0.08
N GLU A 44 12.13 1.95 0.44
CA GLU A 44 12.92 2.99 1.09
C GLU A 44 13.00 4.26 0.25
N GLU A 45 13.14 5.41 0.93
CA GLU A 45 13.21 6.74 0.29
C GLU A 45 12.04 7.03 -0.67
N THR A 46 10.86 6.45 -0.41
CA THR A 46 9.67 6.54 -1.26
C THR A 46 8.43 6.85 -0.43
N GLY A 47 7.50 7.58 -1.00
CA GLY A 47 6.21 7.87 -0.40
C GLY A 47 5.17 8.21 -1.45
N ALA A 48 3.92 8.39 -1.02
CA ALA A 48 2.85 8.84 -1.90
C ALA A 48 2.03 9.94 -1.24
N LEU A 49 1.62 10.93 -2.04
CA LEU A 49 0.74 12.00 -1.61
C LEU A 49 -0.60 11.86 -2.32
N ASN A 50 -1.70 11.93 -1.55
CA ASN A 50 -3.04 12.05 -2.11
C ASN A 50 -3.36 13.52 -2.34
N ASN A 51 -3.78 13.86 -3.55
CA ASN A 51 -4.42 15.14 -3.78
C ASN A 51 -5.91 14.99 -3.46
N ALA A 52 -6.37 15.65 -2.39
CA ALA A 52 -7.73 15.51 -1.85
C ALA A 52 -8.84 15.80 -2.89
N SER A 53 -8.53 16.50 -3.98
CA SER A 53 -9.48 16.79 -5.07
C SER A 53 -9.54 15.72 -6.17
N GLN A 54 -8.58 14.80 -6.24
CA GLN A 54 -8.43 13.90 -7.38
C GLN A 54 -8.65 12.42 -7.06
N GLU A 55 -8.93 12.02 -5.82
CA GLU A 55 -9.08 10.62 -5.38
C GLU A 55 -7.87 9.70 -5.72
N HIS A 56 -6.79 10.25 -6.28
CA HIS A 56 -5.59 9.55 -6.72
C HIS A 56 -4.39 9.89 -5.83
N TRP A 57 -3.55 8.88 -5.64
CA TRP A 57 -2.27 8.99 -4.96
C TRP A 57 -1.17 9.07 -5.99
N ARG A 58 -0.20 9.95 -5.79
CA ARG A 58 0.97 10.08 -6.66
C ARG A 58 2.23 9.69 -5.90
N VAL A 59 3.07 8.88 -6.55
CA VAL A 59 4.33 8.38 -5.98
C VAL A 59 5.42 9.45 -6.07
N TYR A 60 6.24 9.55 -5.03
CA TYR A 60 7.44 10.38 -4.95
C TYR A 60 8.59 9.59 -4.34
N GLY A 61 9.82 9.95 -4.69
CA GLY A 61 11.03 9.32 -4.16
C GLY A 61 11.74 8.44 -5.18
N LYS A 62 12.61 7.55 -4.68
CA LYS A 62 13.58 6.79 -5.50
C LYS A 62 13.14 5.36 -5.84
N GLY A 63 12.24 4.78 -5.06
CA GLY A 63 11.72 3.43 -5.26
C GLY A 63 10.27 3.44 -5.73
N ASN A 64 9.59 2.32 -5.45
CA ASN A 64 8.24 2.07 -5.94
C ASN A 64 7.22 1.89 -4.81
N ILE A 65 5.96 2.07 -5.17
CA ILE A 65 4.81 1.58 -4.40
C ILE A 65 4.33 0.28 -5.05
N THR A 66 4.13 -0.76 -4.25
CA THR A 66 3.54 -2.04 -4.69
C THR A 66 2.18 -2.25 -4.04
N LEU A 67 1.13 -2.42 -4.83
CA LEU A 67 -0.20 -2.76 -4.32
C LEU A 67 -0.44 -4.26 -4.47
N TYR A 68 -0.79 -4.92 -3.37
CA TYR A 68 -1.21 -6.31 -3.39
C TYR A 68 -2.72 -6.43 -3.21
N HIS A 69 -3.40 -7.00 -4.20
CA HIS A 69 -4.85 -7.23 -4.18
C HIS A 69 -5.21 -8.40 -5.10
N ASN A 70 -6.30 -9.12 -4.80
CA ASN A 70 -6.86 -10.18 -5.67
C ASN A 70 -5.82 -11.19 -6.22
N ASN A 71 -4.83 -11.59 -5.42
CA ASN A 71 -3.70 -12.44 -5.83
C ASN A 71 -2.77 -11.86 -6.92
N HIS A 72 -2.94 -10.60 -7.27
CA HIS A 72 -2.07 -9.86 -8.16
C HIS A 72 -1.25 -8.81 -7.39
N SER A 73 -0.30 -8.20 -8.11
CA SER A 73 0.44 -7.04 -7.63
C SER A 73 0.67 -6.05 -8.75
N ASP A 74 0.40 -4.78 -8.47
CA ASP A 74 0.72 -3.65 -9.35
C ASP A 74 1.85 -2.82 -8.74
N GLU A 75 2.70 -2.25 -9.58
CA GLU A 75 3.86 -1.46 -9.15
C GLU A 75 3.84 -0.08 -9.82
N PHE A 76 4.12 0.95 -9.03
CA PHE A 76 4.08 2.34 -9.44
C PHE A 76 5.36 3.05 -8.99
N GLY A 77 6.11 3.56 -9.95
CA GLY A 77 7.30 4.38 -9.72
C GLY A 77 6.99 5.87 -9.62
N SER A 78 8.04 6.66 -9.41
CA SER A 78 7.94 8.12 -9.21
C SER A 78 7.07 8.81 -10.27
N GLN A 79 6.23 9.75 -9.81
CA GLN A 79 5.23 10.50 -10.57
C GLN A 79 4.07 9.70 -11.16
N GLN A 80 4.09 8.37 -11.11
CA GLN A 80 2.91 7.58 -11.48
C GLN A 80 1.83 7.70 -10.41
N GLU A 81 0.59 7.49 -10.86
CA GLU A 81 -0.60 7.58 -10.02
C GLU A 81 -1.24 6.21 -9.83
N PHE A 82 -1.84 6.02 -8.67
CA PHE A 82 -2.65 4.85 -8.36
C PHE A 82 -3.90 5.25 -7.59
N ALA A 83 -4.90 4.38 -7.65
CA ALA A 83 -6.12 4.49 -6.85
C ALA A 83 -6.15 3.35 -5.83
N LEU A 84 -6.44 3.70 -4.59
CA LEU A 84 -6.87 2.75 -3.57
C LEU A 84 -8.39 2.69 -3.72
N GLY A 85 -8.91 1.66 -4.39
CA GLY A 85 -10.33 1.57 -4.77
C GLY A 85 -11.29 1.99 -3.65
N LYS A 86 -12.42 2.62 -4.02
CA LYS A 86 -13.33 3.34 -3.10
C LYS A 86 -13.48 2.63 -1.76
N GLY A 87 -13.01 3.28 -0.69
CA GLY A 87 -13.45 2.96 0.66
C GLY A 87 -14.97 3.13 0.68
N VAL A 88 -15.69 2.03 0.88
CA VAL A 88 -17.14 2.06 1.14
C VAL A 88 -17.36 3.06 2.29
N ARG A 89 -18.03 4.17 1.98
CA ARG A 89 -18.51 5.14 2.97
C ARG A 89 -19.49 4.46 3.91
#